data_AF-G0Z8H3-F1
#
_entry.id   AF-G0Z8H3-F1
#
_cell.length_a   1.000
_cell.length_b   1.000
_cell.length_c   1.000
_cell.angle_alpha   90.00
_cell.angle_beta   90.00
_cell.angle_gamma   90.00
#
_symmetry.space_group_name_H-M   'P 1'
#
loop_
_entity.id
_entity.type
_entity.pdbx_description
1 polymer ?
#
loop_
_entity_poly.entity_id
_entity_poly.type
_entity_poly.pdbx_seq_one_letter_code
_entity_poly.pdbx_strand_id
1 'polypeptide(L)'
;FSGGRSWAGARPELRAIAYDSQGIAAHMGALRRFIKVNSADVLVAELGLYGVRPDLEGFGISHSIRAMYPVLQELRIPFAFGTVRHELKTHFSRLCRHGLGTIIEGIRVRSTLSNVHLDLPSTRVEDVLVVV
;
A
#
# COMPACT_ATOMS: atom_id res chain seq x y z
N PHE A 1 -23.34 -12.02 0.75
CA PHE A 1 -22.86 -11.20 1.88
C PHE A 1 -23.92 -11.23 2.98
N SER A 2 -23.57 -11.58 4.23
CA SER A 2 -24.53 -11.53 5.34
C SER A 2 -24.44 -10.16 6.03
N GLY A 3 -25.58 -9.49 6.21
CA GLY A 3 -25.68 -8.20 6.88
C GLY A 3 -24.84 -7.07 6.27
N GLY A 4 -24.68 -7.04 4.94
CA GLY A 4 -23.91 -5.98 4.25
C GLY A 4 -22.40 -5.99 4.52
N ARG A 5 -21.86 -7.03 5.14
CA ARG A 5 -20.41 -7.13 5.38
C ARG A 5 -19.74 -8.04 4.36
N SER A 6 -18.73 -7.51 3.68
CA SER A 6 -17.72 -8.31 2.97
C SER A 6 -16.65 -8.71 3.98
N TRP A 7 -16.53 -10.01 4.24
CA TRP A 7 -15.61 -10.55 5.26
C TRP A 7 -14.30 -11.09 4.66
N ALA A 8 -14.16 -11.05 3.35
CA ALA A 8 -12.95 -11.46 2.67
C ALA A 8 -11.99 -10.28 2.59
N GLY A 9 -11.29 -10.00 3.70
CA GLY A 9 -10.09 -9.18 3.63
C GLY A 9 -9.04 -9.93 2.82
N ALA A 10 -8.53 -9.34 1.75
CA ALA A 10 -7.43 -9.92 1.00
C ALA A 10 -6.22 -10.04 1.94
N ARG A 11 -5.80 -11.27 2.22
CA ARG A 11 -4.54 -11.50 2.94
C ARG A 11 -3.40 -11.20 1.97
N PRO A 12 -2.35 -10.48 2.41
CA PRO A 12 -1.22 -10.21 1.53
C PRO A 12 -0.59 -11.52 1.07
N GLU A 13 -0.12 -11.55 -0.18
CA GLU A 13 0.64 -12.68 -0.71
C GLU A 13 2.00 -12.80 -0.03
N LEU A 14 2.59 -11.65 0.29
CA LEU A 14 3.80 -11.55 1.08
C LEU A 14 3.59 -10.58 2.23
N ARG A 15 4.04 -10.97 3.44
CA ARG A 15 4.13 -10.06 4.58
C ARG A 15 5.55 -10.07 5.14
N ALA A 16 6.24 -8.94 5.02
CA ALA A 16 7.48 -8.72 5.75
C ALA A 16 7.16 -8.22 7.16
N ILE A 17 7.84 -8.79 8.15
CA ILE A 17 7.75 -8.40 9.56
C ILE A 17 9.18 -8.24 10.08
N ALA A 18 9.50 -7.05 10.55
CA ALA A 18 10.79 -6.74 11.18
C ALA A 18 10.67 -6.90 12.69
N TYR A 19 11.74 -7.40 13.31
CA TYR A 19 11.84 -7.62 14.74
C TYR A 19 13.08 -6.93 15.31
N ASP A 20 12.99 -6.49 16.56
CA ASP A 20 14.12 -6.11 17.40
C ASP A 20 13.96 -6.73 18.81
N SER A 21 14.79 -6.32 19.77
CA SER A 21 14.73 -6.85 21.14
C SER A 21 13.42 -6.54 21.88
N GLN A 22 12.61 -5.59 21.39
CA GLN A 22 11.32 -5.20 21.97
C GLN A 22 10.12 -5.81 21.21
N GLY A 23 10.39 -6.68 20.22
CA GLY A 23 9.35 -7.40 19.47
C GLY A 23 9.20 -6.89 18.04
N ILE A 24 7.95 -6.78 17.56
CA ILE A 24 7.67 -6.33 16.19
C ILE A 24 8.02 -4.83 16.07
N ALA A 25 8.95 -4.53 15.18
CA ALA A 25 9.42 -3.19 14.88
C ALA A 25 8.66 -2.56 13.70
N ALA A 26 8.36 -3.36 12.68
CA ALA A 26 7.68 -2.91 11.47
C ALA A 26 6.97 -4.06 10.74
N HIS A 27 6.02 -3.73 9.87
CA HIS A 27 5.49 -4.67 8.89
C HIS A 27 5.06 -3.98 7.59
N MET A 28 5.04 -4.74 6.51
CA MET A 28 4.53 -4.34 5.20
C MET A 28 3.97 -5.56 4.48
N GLY A 29 2.83 -5.39 3.81
CA GLY A 29 2.21 -6.41 2.97
C GLY A 29 2.34 -6.06 1.49
N ALA A 30 2.44 -7.08 0.65
CA ALA A 30 2.33 -6.97 -0.80
C ALA A 30 1.30 -7.97 -1.35
N LEU A 31 0.56 -7.52 -2.37
CA LEU A 31 -0.40 -8.29 -3.14
C LEU A 31 -0.10 -8.10 -4.62
N ARG A 32 -0.07 -9.16 -5.42
CA ARG A 32 -0.10 -8.97 -6.88
C ARG A 32 -1.52 -8.70 -7.31
N ARG A 33 -1.67 -7.75 -8.22
CA ARG A 33 -2.95 -7.44 -8.84
C ARG A 33 -2.75 -7.16 -10.31
N PHE A 34 -3.76 -7.49 -11.10
CA PHE A 34 -3.90 -6.89 -12.41
C PHE A 34 -4.66 -5.59 -12.26
N ILE A 35 -4.09 -4.50 -12.77
CA ILE A 35 -4.78 -3.22 -12.93
C ILE A 35 -4.98 -2.95 -14.41
N LYS A 36 -6.03 -2.21 -14.75
CA LYS A 36 -6.21 -1.71 -16.11
C LYS A 36 -5.44 -0.40 -16.29
N VAL A 37 -4.50 -0.39 -17.23
CA VAL A 37 -3.84 0.82 -17.73
C VAL A 37 -4.29 1.01 -19.17
N ASN A 38 -5.10 2.03 -19.42
CA ASN A 38 -5.87 2.16 -20.65
C ASN A 38 -6.71 0.90 -20.90
N SER A 39 -6.43 0.16 -21.97
CA SER A 39 -7.08 -1.11 -22.31
C SER A 39 -6.30 -2.36 -21.88
N ALA A 40 -5.07 -2.21 -21.39
CA ALA A 40 -4.19 -3.34 -21.07
C ALA A 40 -4.31 -3.73 -19.58
N ASP A 41 -4.35 -5.04 -19.32
CA ASP A 41 -4.19 -5.58 -17.97
C ASP A 41 -2.70 -5.68 -17.64
N VAL A 42 -2.27 -4.99 -16.58
CA VAL A 42 -0.88 -4.92 -16.13
C VAL A 42 -0.77 -5.56 -14.76
N LEU A 43 0.07 -6.59 -14.62
CA LEU A 43 0.40 -7.19 -13.34
C LEU A 43 1.29 -6.23 -12.55
N VAL A 44 0.89 -5.85 -11.34
CA VAL A 44 1.61 -4.94 -10.44
C VAL A 44 1.59 -5.49 -9.01
N ALA A 45 2.39 -4.92 -8.11
CA ALA A 45 2.18 -5.12 -6.67
C ALA A 45 1.47 -3.93 -6.04
N GLU A 46 0.41 -4.21 -5.28
CA GLU A 46 -0.13 -3.27 -4.31
C GLU A 46 0.61 -3.47 -2.98
N LEU A 47 1.27 -2.42 -2.50
CA LEU A 47 1.88 -2.36 -1.18
C LEU A 47 0.89 -1.74 -0.20
N GLY A 48 0.77 -2.35 0.96
CA GLY A 48 -0.13 -1.89 2.01
C GLY A 48 0.26 -2.45 3.36
N LEU A 49 -0.63 -2.29 4.35
CA LEU A 49 -0.40 -2.74 5.72
C LEU A 49 0.97 -2.26 6.25
N TYR A 50 1.37 -1.05 5.88
CA TYR A 50 2.60 -0.46 6.38
C TYR A 50 2.37 0.02 7.81
N GLY A 51 3.21 -0.42 8.72
CA GLY A 51 3.22 0.01 10.11
C GLY A 51 4.64 -0.06 10.65
N VAL A 52 5.03 0.95 11.42
CA VAL A 52 6.28 1.00 12.17
C VAL A 52 5.95 1.38 13.60
N ARG A 53 6.66 0.79 14.56
CA ARG A 53 6.49 1.12 15.98
C ARG A 53 6.84 2.61 16.20
N PRO A 54 6.08 3.38 17.00
CA PRO A 54 6.25 4.83 17.11
C PRO A 54 7.68 5.29 17.46
N ASP A 55 8.41 4.56 18.30
CA ASP A 55 9.80 4.84 18.70
C ASP A 55 10.81 4.66 17.54
N LEU A 56 10.42 4.02 16.45
CA LEU A 56 11.23 3.76 15.26
C LEU A 56 10.78 4.58 14.04
N GLU A 57 9.82 5.47 14.21
CA GLU A 57 9.38 6.38 13.16
C GLU A 57 10.54 7.21 12.63
N GLY A 58 10.59 7.39 11.30
CA GLY A 58 11.65 8.13 10.63
C GLY A 58 12.84 7.31 10.13
N PHE A 59 12.99 6.05 10.54
CA PHE A 59 13.99 5.10 9.99
C PHE A 59 13.37 4.03 9.06
N GLY A 60 12.05 3.82 9.15
CA GLY A 60 11.43 2.56 8.71
C GLY A 60 11.10 2.41 7.22
N ILE A 61 10.49 3.39 6.56
CA ILE A 61 9.86 3.13 5.23
C ILE A 61 10.87 2.74 4.14
N SER A 62 12.00 3.45 4.04
CA SER A 62 13.04 3.10 3.06
C SER A 62 13.66 1.74 3.35
N HIS A 63 13.80 1.39 4.63
CA HIS A 63 14.31 0.07 5.03
C HIS A 63 13.30 -1.03 4.70
N SER A 64 12.02 -0.82 5.00
CA SER A 64 10.94 -1.76 4.67
C SER A 64 10.84 -2.00 3.16
N ILE A 65 10.88 -0.95 2.34
CA ILE A 65 10.83 -1.10 0.87
C ILE A 65 12.06 -1.84 0.35
N ARG A 66 13.26 -1.51 0.85
CA ARG A 66 14.49 -2.23 0.47
C ARG A 66 14.44 -3.71 0.83
N ALA A 67 13.87 -4.06 1.99
CA ALA A 67 13.69 -5.45 2.39
C ALA A 67 12.72 -6.21 1.48
N MET A 68 11.71 -5.53 0.94
CA MET A 68 10.75 -6.11 -0.02
C MET A 68 11.31 -6.21 -1.43
N TYR A 69 12.31 -5.38 -1.79
CA TYR A 69 12.78 -5.21 -3.16
C TYR A 69 13.19 -6.51 -3.87
N PRO A 70 13.96 -7.44 -3.26
CA PRO A 70 14.32 -8.70 -3.91
C PRO A 70 13.10 -9.53 -4.31
N VAL A 71 12.09 -9.62 -3.42
CA VAL A 71 10.89 -10.40 -3.72
C VAL A 71 10.05 -9.70 -4.79
N LEU A 72 9.95 -8.37 -4.77
CA LEU A 72 9.26 -7.63 -5.82
C LEU A 72 9.92 -7.86 -7.20
N GLN A 73 11.25 -7.98 -7.26
CA GLN A 73 11.98 -8.32 -8.48
C GLN A 73 11.66 -9.75 -8.97
N GLU A 74 11.63 -10.73 -8.06
CA GLU A 74 11.28 -12.12 -8.40
C GLU A 74 9.86 -12.26 -8.96
N LEU A 75 8.92 -11.41 -8.50
CA LEU A 75 7.55 -11.38 -8.99
C LEU A 75 7.42 -10.82 -10.42
N ARG A 76 8.50 -10.28 -11.01
CA ARG A 76 8.57 -9.74 -12.39
C ARG A 76 7.46 -8.73 -12.71
N ILE A 77 7.11 -7.91 -11.72
CA ILE A 77 6.18 -6.80 -11.87
C ILE A 77 6.93 -5.54 -12.38
N PRO A 78 6.28 -4.67 -13.18
CA PRO A 78 6.91 -3.46 -13.70
C PRO A 78 7.04 -2.36 -12.64
N PHE A 79 6.13 -2.32 -11.67
CA PHE A 79 6.17 -1.40 -10.53
C PHE A 79 5.29 -1.91 -9.39
N ALA A 80 5.52 -1.34 -8.21
CA ALA A 80 4.64 -1.48 -7.06
C ALA A 80 3.96 -0.13 -6.78
N PHE A 81 2.79 -0.12 -6.14
CA PHE A 81 2.15 1.13 -5.74
C PHE A 81 1.38 0.97 -4.44
N GLY A 82 1.09 2.08 -3.78
CA GLY A 82 0.20 2.12 -2.61
C GLY A 82 -0.47 3.47 -2.48
N THR A 83 -1.64 3.50 -1.85
CA THR A 83 -2.30 4.76 -1.48
C THR A 83 -2.00 5.08 -0.02
N VAL A 84 -1.65 6.33 0.25
CA VAL A 84 -1.37 6.81 1.61
C VAL A 84 -2.15 8.09 1.88
N ARG A 85 -2.50 8.29 3.14
CA ARG A 85 -3.19 9.49 3.58
C ARG A 85 -2.22 10.67 3.58
N HIS A 86 -2.75 11.88 3.43
CA HIS A 86 -1.95 13.12 3.38
C HIS A 86 -1.07 13.33 4.61
N GLU A 87 -1.50 12.86 5.78
CA GLU A 87 -0.75 12.94 7.04
C GLU A 87 0.58 12.18 6.98
N LEU A 88 0.69 11.18 6.10
CA LEU A 88 1.90 10.39 5.90
C LEU A 88 2.82 10.95 4.81
N LYS A 89 2.51 12.11 4.21
CA LYS A 89 3.29 12.71 3.10
C LYS A 89 4.76 12.88 3.47
N THR A 90 5.05 13.50 4.60
CA THR A 90 6.42 13.75 5.06
C THR A 90 7.19 12.45 5.27
N HIS A 91 6.50 11.43 5.78
CA HIS A 91 7.07 10.12 6.03
C HIS A 91 7.46 9.42 4.73
N PHE A 92 6.56 9.39 3.74
CA PHE A 92 6.84 8.79 2.43
C PHE A 92 7.78 9.64 1.56
N SER A 93 7.85 10.96 1.76
CA SER A 93 8.79 11.82 1.01
C SER A 93 10.24 11.40 1.22
N ARG A 94 10.57 10.80 2.37
CA ARG A 94 11.92 10.28 2.67
C ARG A 94 12.27 9.05 1.81
N LEU A 95 11.28 8.25 1.40
CA LEU A 95 11.48 7.14 0.47
C LEU A 95 11.93 7.69 -0.91
N CYS A 96 11.26 8.74 -1.38
CA CYS A 96 11.48 9.32 -2.69
C CYS A 96 12.84 10.02 -2.84
N ARG A 97 13.40 10.56 -1.76
CA ARG A 97 14.71 11.26 -1.78
C ARG A 97 15.86 10.41 -2.32
N HIS A 98 15.76 9.08 -2.24
CA HIS A 98 16.79 8.17 -2.71
C HIS A 98 16.43 7.48 -4.04
N GLY A 99 15.42 7.98 -4.77
CA GLY A 99 15.00 7.42 -6.05
C GLY A 99 14.28 6.07 -5.95
N LEU A 100 13.83 5.68 -4.74
CA LEU A 100 13.14 4.40 -4.50
C LEU A 100 11.63 4.47 -4.78
N GLY A 101 11.11 5.64 -5.15
CA GLY A 101 9.71 5.82 -5.53
C GLY A 101 9.36 7.28 -5.79
N THR A 102 8.14 7.53 -6.24
CA THR A 102 7.56 8.83 -6.56
C THR A 102 6.22 9.00 -5.84
N ILE A 103 6.04 10.15 -5.18
CA ILE A 103 4.72 10.57 -4.69
C ILE A 103 4.03 11.33 -5.82
N ILE A 104 2.82 10.90 -6.16
CA ILE A 104 1.94 11.54 -7.14
C ILE A 104 0.75 12.13 -6.37
N GLU A 105 0.53 13.43 -6.57
CA GLU A 105 -0.51 14.21 -5.91
C GLU A 105 -1.64 14.56 -6.90
N GLY A 106 -2.81 14.92 -6.38
CA GLY A 106 -3.96 15.32 -7.20
C GLY A 106 -4.63 14.15 -7.93
N ILE A 107 -4.33 12.91 -7.56
CA ILE A 107 -4.96 11.72 -8.14
C ILE A 107 -6.28 11.45 -7.42
N ARG A 108 -7.37 11.47 -8.18
CA ARG A 108 -8.69 11.08 -7.70
C ARG A 108 -8.83 9.56 -7.77
N VAL A 109 -8.82 8.90 -6.62
CA VAL A 109 -8.98 7.44 -6.53
C VAL A 109 -10.45 7.12 -6.27
N ARG A 110 -11.06 6.31 -7.14
CA ARG A 110 -12.39 5.75 -6.87
C ARG A 110 -12.24 4.39 -6.20
N SER A 111 -12.66 4.28 -4.95
CA SER A 111 -12.58 3.06 -4.14
C SER A 111 -13.96 2.58 -3.71
N THR A 112 -14.10 1.29 -3.44
CA THR A 112 -15.31 0.76 -2.79
C THR A 112 -15.36 1.18 -1.33
N LEU A 113 -16.56 1.44 -0.80
CA LEU A 113 -16.74 1.63 0.63
C LEU A 113 -16.30 0.37 1.40
N SER A 114 -15.69 0.56 2.56
CA SER A 114 -15.24 -0.55 3.41
C SER A 114 -16.40 -1.42 3.91
N ASN A 115 -17.56 -0.81 4.10
CA ASN A 115 -18.81 -1.45 4.48
C ASN A 115 -19.85 -1.26 3.37
N VAL A 116 -20.72 -2.25 3.17
CA VAL A 116 -21.86 -2.08 2.24
C VAL A 116 -22.97 -1.35 2.99
N HIS A 117 -23.34 -0.19 2.43
CA HIS A 117 -24.45 0.63 2.89
C HIS A 117 -25.48 0.67 1.75
N LEU A 118 -26.72 0.25 2.00
CA LEU A 118 -27.77 0.18 0.97
C LEU A 118 -28.26 1.58 0.55
N ASP A 119 -28.04 2.55 1.41
CA ASP A 119 -28.44 3.96 1.31
C ASP A 119 -27.34 4.84 0.71
N LEU A 120 -26.12 4.32 0.51
CA LEU A 120 -24.99 5.08 -0.04
C LEU A 120 -24.52 4.48 -1.37
N PRO A 121 -23.89 5.29 -2.26
CA PRO A 121 -23.18 4.77 -3.42
C PRO A 121 -22.13 3.73 -3.00
N SER A 122 -21.98 2.66 -3.78
CA SER A 122 -21.03 1.57 -3.49
C SER A 122 -19.55 1.99 -3.56
N THR A 123 -19.28 3.15 -4.16
CA THR A 123 -17.94 3.71 -4.32
C THR A 123 -17.90 5.16 -3.88
N ARG A 124 -16.71 5.62 -3.48
CA ARG A 124 -16.40 7.01 -3.20
C ARG A 124 -15.19 7.45 -4.00
N VAL A 125 -15.07 8.74 -4.26
CA VAL A 125 -13.85 9.34 -4.78
C VAL A 125 -13.08 9.92 -3.61
N GLU A 126 -11.84 9.50 -3.46
CA GLU A 126 -10.94 9.94 -2.41
C GLU A 126 -9.78 10.74 -3.00
N ASP A 127 -9.37 11.76 -2.28
CA ASP A 127 -8.10 12.44 -2.49
C ASP A 127 -7.06 11.78 -1.58
N VAL A 128 -6.11 11.08 -2.19
CA VAL A 128 -5.04 10.34 -1.52
C VAL A 128 -3.74 10.55 -2.28
N LEU A 129 -2.63 10.37 -1.56
CA LEU A 129 -1.32 10.34 -2.19
C LEU A 129 -1.11 8.95 -2.78
N VAL A 130 -0.68 8.88 -4.04
CA VAL A 130 -0.24 7.63 -4.66
C VAL A 130 1.27 7.58 -4.60
N VAL A 131 1.80 6.47 -4.08
CA VAL A 131 3.23 6.18 -4.08
C VAL A 131 3.48 5.08 -5.08
N VAL A 132 4.40 5.29 -6.02
CA VAL A 132 4.85 4.31 -7.03
C VAL A 132 6.34 4.07 -6.88
#